data_AF-A0A3B8SVX9-F1
#
_entry.id   AF-A0A3B8SVX9-F1
#
_cell.length_a   1.000
_cell.length_b   1.000
_cell.length_c   1.000
_cell.angle_alpha   90.00
_cell.angle_beta   90.00
_cell.angle_gamma   90.00
#
_symmetry.space_group_name_H-M   'P 1'
#
loop_
_entity.id
_entity.type
_entity.pdbx_description
1 polymer ?
#
loop_
_entity_poly.entity_id
_entity_poly.type
_entity_poly.pdbx_seq_one_letter_code
_entity_poly.pdbx_strand_id
1 'polypeptide(L)'
;EWNANVMAVQTKGAGQALGNPTDGFGLAIQTADEYLIVRPNYRSPNQPEFLSVTIGYPPEQAQYLTETILEQLVALSIKQLAPEFVMTAKVRKVDQGVAIMAIIRKHDPY
;
A
#
# COMPACT_ATOMS: atom_id res chain seq x y z
N GLU A 1 -17.94 1.50 -2.65
CA GLU A 1 -17.34 2.08 -1.42
C GLU A 1 -15.91 2.56 -1.63
N TRP A 2 -14.97 1.72 -2.08
CA TRP A 2 -13.57 2.11 -2.30
C TRP A 2 -13.38 3.40 -3.12
N ASN A 3 -13.95 3.49 -4.33
CA ASN A 3 -13.83 4.70 -5.16
C ASN A 3 -14.36 5.96 -4.45
N ALA A 4 -15.45 5.84 -3.68
CA ALA A 4 -16.00 6.97 -2.93
C ALA A 4 -15.04 7.43 -1.81
N ASN A 5 -14.39 6.49 -1.13
CA ASN A 5 -13.38 6.80 -0.12
C ASN A 5 -12.16 7.50 -0.72
N VAL A 6 -11.66 7.03 -1.87
CA VAL A 6 -10.54 7.67 -2.57
C VAL A 6 -10.89 9.12 -2.96
N MET A 7 -12.09 9.32 -3.55
CA MET A 7 -12.55 10.67 -3.90
C MET A 7 -12.70 11.56 -2.66
N ALA A 8 -13.22 11.04 -1.55
CA ALA A 8 -13.34 11.80 -0.31
C ALA A 8 -11.98 12.23 0.27
N VAL A 9 -10.95 11.38 0.19
CA VAL A 9 -9.58 11.72 0.59
C VAL A 9 -9.01 12.81 -0.32
N GLN A 10 -9.23 12.71 -1.63
CA GLN A 10 -8.79 13.72 -2.59
C GLN A 10 -9.47 15.08 -2.37
N THR A 11 -10.79 15.12 -2.16
CA THR A 11 -11.53 16.36 -1.91
C THR A 11 -11.03 17.08 -0.65
N LYS A 12 -10.53 16.33 0.34
CA LYS A 12 -9.91 16.89 1.55
C LYS A 12 -8.46 17.38 1.35
N GLY A 13 -7.89 17.20 0.16
CA GLY A 13 -6.49 17.53 -0.13
C GLY A 13 -5.47 16.60 0.56
N ALA A 14 -5.91 15.47 1.11
CA ALA A 14 -5.07 14.54 1.86
C ALA A 14 -4.44 13.44 0.97
N GLY A 15 -4.75 13.44 -0.33
CA GLY A 15 -4.21 12.49 -1.30
C GLY A 15 -4.69 12.78 -2.72
N GLN A 16 -4.27 11.94 -3.65
CA GLN A 16 -4.61 12.03 -5.07
C GLN A 16 -5.17 10.70 -5.56
N ALA A 17 -6.26 10.73 -6.31
CA ALA A 17 -6.71 9.56 -7.05
C ALA A 17 -5.79 9.29 -8.24
N LEU A 18 -5.51 8.01 -8.49
CA LEU A 18 -4.75 7.54 -9.64
C LEU A 18 -5.63 6.65 -10.52
N GLY A 19 -5.42 6.73 -11.85
CA GLY A 19 -6.14 5.87 -12.79
C GLY A 19 -7.57 6.32 -13.06
N ASN A 20 -8.47 5.37 -13.29
CA ASN A 20 -9.86 5.61 -13.67
C ASN A 20 -10.83 4.84 -12.76
N PRO A 21 -12.11 5.25 -12.67
CA PRO A 21 -13.06 4.61 -11.76
C PRO A 21 -13.49 3.21 -12.20
N THR A 22 -13.39 2.88 -13.49
CA THR A 22 -13.81 1.60 -14.08
C THR A 22 -12.92 0.46 -13.61
N ASP A 23 -11.61 0.70 -13.54
CA ASP A 23 -10.62 -0.26 -13.02
C ASP A 23 -10.41 -0.12 -11.51
N GLY A 24 -11.14 0.81 -10.88
CA GLY A 24 -10.99 1.23 -9.50
C GLY A 24 -9.83 2.22 -9.31
N PHE A 25 -10.10 3.32 -8.58
CA PHE A 25 -9.07 4.32 -8.36
C PHE A 25 -7.93 3.79 -7.49
N GLY A 26 -6.69 4.09 -7.84
CA GLY A 26 -5.60 4.06 -6.87
C GLY A 26 -5.67 5.30 -5.97
N LEU A 27 -5.03 5.22 -4.81
CA LEU A 27 -4.82 6.34 -3.90
C LEU A 27 -3.33 6.56 -3.73
N ALA A 28 -2.86 7.79 -3.92
CA ALA A 28 -1.53 8.24 -3.55
C ALA A 28 -1.63 9.28 -2.44
N ILE A 29 -0.88 9.07 -1.37
CA ILE A 29 -0.72 10.03 -0.27
C ILE A 29 0.76 10.32 -0.14
N GLN A 30 1.10 11.61 -0.06
CA GLN A 30 2.45 12.04 0.25
C GLN A 30 2.39 12.86 1.54
N THR A 31 3.19 12.47 2.51
CA THR A 31 3.42 13.24 3.74
C THR A 31 4.84 13.83 3.70
N ALA A 32 5.23 14.53 4.77
CA ALA A 32 6.61 14.98 4.91
C ALA A 32 7.60 13.81 5.02
N ASP A 33 7.14 12.67 5.53
CA ASP A 33 8.01 11.55 5.93
C ASP A 33 7.92 10.36 4.97
N GLU A 34 6.83 10.21 4.23
CA GLU A 34 6.60 9.01 3.44
C GLU A 34 5.66 9.23 2.27
N TYR A 35 5.68 8.26 1.38
CA TYR A 35 4.78 8.17 0.25
C TYR A 35 4.04 6.83 0.29
N LEU A 36 2.72 6.87 0.27
CA LEU A 36 1.85 5.69 0.23
C LEU A 36 1.12 5.66 -1.11
N ILE A 37 1.24 4.54 -1.84
CA ILE A 37 0.33 4.21 -2.94
C ILE A 37 -0.45 2.95 -2.55
N VAL A 38 -1.78 3.00 -2.72
CA VAL A 38 -2.64 1.81 -2.70
C VAL A 38 -3.34 1.70 -4.04
N ARG A 39 -3.18 0.58 -4.74
CA ARG A 39 -3.87 0.28 -6.00
C ARG A 39 -4.69 -0.99 -5.84
N PRO A 40 -6.02 -0.92 -5.96
CA PRO A 40 -6.81 -2.13 -6.07
C PRO A 40 -6.62 -2.76 -7.45
N ASN A 41 -6.65 -4.10 -7.52
CA ASN A 41 -6.57 -4.84 -8.78
C ASN A 41 -7.82 -5.71 -8.88
N TYR A 42 -8.68 -5.40 -9.85
CA TYR A 42 -9.96 -6.08 -10.03
C TYR A 42 -9.89 -7.08 -11.17
N ARG A 43 -10.37 -8.30 -10.89
CA ARG A 43 -10.74 -9.28 -11.92
C ARG A 43 -12.26 -9.39 -12.08
N SER A 44 -13.01 -8.93 -11.07
CA SER A 44 -14.47 -8.87 -11.05
C SER A 44 -14.91 -7.50 -10.49
N PRO A 45 -16.09 -6.99 -10.84
CA PRO A 45 -16.47 -5.60 -10.52
C PRO A 45 -16.79 -5.34 -9.04
N ASN A 46 -17.03 -6.38 -8.25
CA ASN A 46 -17.58 -6.22 -6.89
C ASN A 46 -16.49 -6.07 -5.82
N GLN A 47 -15.36 -6.76 -5.98
CA GLN A 47 -14.23 -6.68 -5.04
C GLN A 47 -12.89 -6.80 -5.76
N PRO A 48 -11.84 -6.12 -5.29
CA PRO A 48 -10.50 -6.35 -5.80
C PRO A 48 -10.05 -7.76 -5.42
N GLU A 49 -9.32 -8.41 -6.33
CA GLU A 49 -8.65 -9.68 -6.06
C GLU A 49 -7.51 -9.47 -5.06
N PHE A 50 -6.78 -8.37 -5.22
CA PHE A 50 -5.74 -7.94 -4.29
C PHE A 50 -5.48 -6.43 -4.36
N LEU A 51 -4.83 -5.91 -3.32
CA LEU A 51 -4.30 -4.56 -3.26
C LEU A 51 -2.78 -4.61 -3.47
N SER A 52 -2.28 -3.79 -4.38
CA SER A 52 -0.85 -3.45 -4.47
C SER A 52 -0.59 -2.22 -3.60
N VAL A 53 0.23 -2.36 -2.57
CA VAL A 53 0.59 -1.29 -1.65
C VAL A 53 2.08 -0.98 -1.78
N THR A 54 2.42 0.28 -1.95
CA THR A 54 3.80 0.76 -1.94
C THR A 54 3.94 1.81 -0.86
N ILE A 55 4.91 1.62 0.04
CA ILE A 55 5.33 2.64 1.00
C ILE A 55 6.77 3.02 0.65
N GLY A 56 6.99 4.29 0.31
CA GLY A 56 8.29 4.85 -0.01
C GLY A 56 8.77 5.76 1.12
N TYR A 57 9.98 5.51 1.59
CA TYR A 57 10.70 6.35 2.55
C TYR A 57 11.78 7.13 1.79
N PRO A 58 11.74 8.47 1.82
CA PRO A 58 12.76 9.30 1.20
C PRO A 58 14.12 9.12 1.92
N PRO A 59 15.24 9.55 1.32
CA PRO A 59 16.58 9.33 1.87
C PRO A 59 16.75 9.79 3.31
N GLU A 60 16.16 10.94 3.64
CA GLU A 60 16.20 11.54 4.98
C GLU A 60 15.59 10.65 6.05
N GLN A 61 14.60 9.82 5.69
CA GLN A 61 13.97 8.86 6.61
C GLN A 61 14.61 7.49 6.50
N ALA A 62 14.95 7.06 5.28
CA ALA A 62 15.54 5.76 5.00
C ALA A 62 16.88 5.54 5.74
N GLN A 63 17.65 6.59 6.01
CA GLN A 63 18.91 6.49 6.77
C GLN A 63 18.72 5.93 8.20
N TYR A 64 17.51 6.06 8.77
CA TYR A 64 17.18 5.55 10.10
C TYR A 64 16.56 4.15 10.07
N LEU A 65 16.27 3.61 8.89
CA LEU A 65 15.58 2.34 8.69
C LEU A 65 16.59 1.26 8.31
N THR A 66 16.96 0.42 9.28
CA THR A 66 17.78 -0.76 9.01
C THR A 66 16.96 -1.84 8.32
N GLU A 67 17.63 -2.72 7.58
CA GLU A 67 16.99 -3.88 6.95
C GLU A 67 16.23 -4.73 7.98
N THR A 68 16.82 -4.95 9.16
CA THR A 68 16.19 -5.70 10.25
C THR A 68 14.90 -5.03 10.75
N ILE A 69 14.87 -3.70 10.90
CA ILE A 69 13.65 -2.98 11.33
C ILE A 69 12.55 -3.14 10.27
N LEU A 70 12.90 -3.01 8.99
CA LEU A 70 11.95 -3.14 7.88
C LEU A 70 11.38 -4.56 7.79
N GLU A 71 12.21 -5.58 7.98
CA GLU A 71 11.78 -6.98 8.03
C GLU A 71 10.85 -7.25 9.22
N GLN A 72 11.16 -6.71 10.40
CA GLN A 72 10.30 -6.82 11.58
C GLN A 72 8.95 -6.14 11.37
N LEU A 73 8.94 -4.96 10.75
CA LEU A 73 7.73 -4.24 10.40
C LEU A 73 6.86 -5.08 9.46
N VAL A 74 7.45 -5.63 8.39
CA VAL A 74 6.73 -6.52 7.45
C VAL A 74 6.17 -7.75 8.17
N ALA A 75 6.96 -8.40 9.02
CA ALA A 75 6.51 -9.57 9.76
C ALA A 75 5.35 -9.24 10.73
N LEU A 76 5.41 -8.08 11.38
CA LEU A 76 4.33 -7.59 12.24
C LEU A 76 3.06 -7.30 11.44
N SER A 77 3.17 -6.63 10.29
CA SER A 77 2.03 -6.34 9.42
C SER A 77 1.36 -7.63 8.92
N ILE A 78 2.14 -8.65 8.53
CA ILE A 78 1.60 -9.95 8.12
C ILE A 78 0.78 -10.58 9.27
N LYS A 79 1.29 -10.53 10.50
CA LYS A 79 0.58 -11.07 11.68
C LYS A 79 -0.70 -10.31 12.00
N GLN A 80 -0.69 -8.99 11.88
CA GLN A 80 -1.85 -8.14 12.20
C GLN A 80 -2.99 -8.27 11.18
N LEU A 81 -2.66 -8.65 9.95
CA LEU A 81 -3.64 -8.85 8.88
C LEU A 81 -4.29 -10.25 8.91
N ALA A 82 -3.73 -11.18 9.68
CA ALA A 82 -4.26 -12.53 9.82
C ALA A 82 -5.40 -12.58 10.86
N PRO A 83 -6.38 -13.51 10.70
CA PRO A 83 -6.49 -14.50 9.62
C PRO A 83 -7.18 -14.00 8.35
N GLU A 84 -7.80 -12.82 8.36
CA GLU A 84 -8.69 -12.36 7.29
C GLU A 84 -7.97 -12.09 5.97
N PHE A 85 -6.70 -11.66 6.03
CA PHE A 85 -5.91 -11.29 4.88
C PHE A 85 -4.54 -11.97 4.88
N VAL A 86 -4.03 -12.21 3.67
CA VAL A 86 -2.66 -12.66 3.43
C VAL A 86 -1.91 -11.51 2.80
N MET A 87 -0.73 -11.22 3.36
CA MET A 87 0.20 -10.22 2.84
C MET A 87 1.50 -10.88 2.43
N THR A 88 2.00 -10.50 1.26
CA THR A 88 3.40 -10.74 0.86
C THR A 88 4.03 -9.39 0.61
N ALA A 89 5.28 -9.20 1.04
CA ALA A 89 5.97 -7.93 0.84
C ALA A 89 7.44 -8.13 0.54
N LYS A 90 8.02 -7.15 -0.15
CA LYS A 90 9.45 -7.05 -0.43
C LYS A 90 9.94 -5.65 -0.08
N VAL A 91 11.10 -5.62 0.57
CA VAL A 91 11.85 -4.39 0.80
C VAL A 91 12.80 -4.19 -0.39
N ARG A 92 12.90 -2.95 -0.87
CA ARG A 92 13.78 -2.55 -1.96
C ARG A 92 14.47 -1.25 -1.60
N LYS A 93 15.79 -1.20 -1.80
CA LYS A 93 16.50 0.09 -1.86
C LYS A 93 16.22 0.71 -3.23
N VAL A 94 15.82 1.97 -3.25
CA VAL A 94 15.48 2.71 -4.47
C VAL A 94 16.24 4.02 -4.42
N ASP A 95 17.22 4.18 -5.28
CA ASP A 95 18.21 5.27 -5.24
C ASP A 95 18.85 5.39 -3.84
N GLN A 96 18.51 6.44 -3.09
CA GLN A 96 18.94 6.68 -1.71
C GLN A 96 17.82 6.44 -0.67
N GLY A 97 16.62 6.08 -1.11
CA GLY A 97 15.47 5.76 -0.26
C GLY A 97 15.25 4.25 -0.11
N VAL A 98 14.13 3.92 0.54
CA VAL A 98 13.66 2.54 0.72
C VAL A 98 12.19 2.47 0.34
N ALA A 99 11.80 1.39 -0.34
CA ALA A 99 10.40 1.09 -0.63
C ALA A 99 10.02 -0.28 -0.06
N ILE A 100 8.85 -0.36 0.57
CA ILE A 100 8.15 -1.60 0.87
C ILE A 100 7.06 -1.77 -0.18
N MET A 101 7.11 -2.87 -0.92
CA MET A 101 6.11 -3.23 -1.92
C MET A 101 5.38 -4.46 -1.44
N ALA A 102 4.08 -4.35 -1.23
CA ALA A 102 3.24 -5.39 -0.67
C ALA A 102 2.05 -5.72 -1.57
N ILE A 103 1.65 -6.99 -1.54
CA ILE A 103 0.40 -7.49 -2.10
C ILE A 103 -0.43 -7.99 -0.92
N ILE A 104 -1.62 -7.42 -0.75
CA ILE A 104 -2.58 -7.81 0.28
C ILE A 104 -3.82 -8.37 -0.42
N ARG A 105 -4.23 -9.57 -0.05
CA ARG A 105 -5.46 -10.19 -0.57
C ARG A 105 -6.23 -10.86 0.55
N LYS A 106 -7.53 -11.02 0.37
CA LYS A 106 -8.35 -11.79 1.32
C LYS A 106 -7.81 -13.22 1.38
N HIS A 107 -7.77 -13.80 2.58
CA HIS A 107 -7.45 -15.21 2.72
C HIS A 107 -8.54 -16.01 2.00
N ASP A 108 -8.15 -16.81 1.01
CA ASP A 108 -9.08 -17.70 0.32
C ASP A 108 -9.12 -19.00 1.13
N PRO A 109 -10.26 -19.38 1.74
CA PRO A 109 -10.34 -20.57 2.57
C PRO A 109 -10.33 -21.89 1.77
N TYR A 110 -10.17 -21.85 0.44
CA TYR A 110 -10.27 -23.00 -0.46
C TYR A 110 -9.21 -23.00 -1.57
#